data_AF-A0A1V2RLS9-F1
#
_entry.id   AF-A0A1V2RLS9-F1
#
_cell.length_a   1.000
_cell.length_b   1.000
_cell.length_c   1.000
_cell.angle_alpha   90.00
_cell.angle_beta   90.00
_cell.angle_gamma   90.00
#
_symmetry.space_group_name_H-M   'P 1'
#
loop_
_entity.id
_entity.type
_entity.pdbx_description
1 polymer ?
#
loop_
_entity_poly.entity_id
_entity_poly.type
_entity_poly.pdbx_seq_one_letter_code
_entity_poly.pdbx_strand_id
1 'polypeptide(L)'
;MDTGDIVRVVVDIDGHTEHHFGVVERLVKKDGTPCRRKTSTPYAAVVSTFHAGTYRRPLSEITPEITDFEIITDHAEVHRGGPEHNYGIFHCMGCPRPFPMPADLMVIHKPSGNRRRLCTTHHTPYNRAQLGAQALFEERGSRQSVAQLTEQPDLITGPLDDYESNSLRSWADTFPRLVPDEAARKYAAWKESRT
;
A
#
# COMPACT_ATOMS: atom_id res chain seq x y z
N MET A 1 17.03 -10.04 9.60
CA MET A 1 16.74 -8.66 9.97
C MET A 1 17.98 -8.05 10.55
N ASP A 2 18.52 -7.09 9.83
CA ASP A 2 19.73 -6.34 10.12
C ASP A 2 19.42 -4.84 10.10
N THR A 3 20.31 -4.04 10.68
CA THR A 3 20.22 -2.58 10.59
C THR A 3 20.29 -2.16 9.12
N GLY A 4 19.40 -1.25 8.71
CA GLY A 4 19.25 -0.81 7.32
C GLY A 4 18.19 -1.57 6.53
N ASP A 5 17.72 -2.74 7.02
CA ASP A 5 16.61 -3.45 6.39
C ASP A 5 15.34 -2.59 6.44
N ILE A 6 14.58 -2.61 5.35
CA ILE A 6 13.25 -2.01 5.31
C ILE A 6 12.22 -3.05 5.72
N VAL A 7 11.32 -2.64 6.61
CA VAL A 7 10.35 -3.52 7.25
C VAL A 7 9.00 -2.83 7.37
N ARG A 8 7.94 -3.64 7.47
CA ARG A 8 6.62 -3.22 7.92
C ARG A 8 6.46 -3.42 9.41
N VAL A 9 5.87 -2.44 10.07
CA VAL A 9 5.32 -2.53 11.43
C VAL A 9 3.83 -2.22 11.40
N VAL A 10 3.06 -2.92 12.23
CA VAL A 10 1.64 -2.65 12.43
C VAL A 10 1.48 -1.79 13.67
N VAL A 11 0.66 -0.75 13.57
CA VAL A 11 0.39 0.18 14.67
C VAL A 11 -1.10 0.50 14.69
N ASP A 12 -1.72 0.41 15.87
CA ASP A 12 -3.08 0.89 16.06
C ASP A 12 -3.05 2.38 16.45
N ILE A 13 -3.73 3.22 15.67
CA ILE A 13 -3.83 4.68 15.86
C ILE A 13 -5.31 5.05 15.79
N ASP A 14 -5.85 5.65 16.85
CA ASP A 14 -7.24 6.12 16.93
C ASP A 14 -8.28 5.04 16.54
N GLY A 15 -8.03 3.78 16.93
CA GLY A 15 -8.92 2.65 16.62
C GLY A 15 -8.74 2.07 15.21
N HIS A 16 -7.78 2.56 14.43
CA HIS A 16 -7.44 2.04 13.11
C HIS A 16 -6.08 1.34 13.11
N THR A 17 -6.05 0.12 12.58
CA THR A 17 -4.81 -0.61 12.33
C THR A 17 -4.13 -0.06 11.07
N GLU A 18 -2.93 0.48 11.21
CA GLU A 18 -2.14 1.05 10.12
C GLU A 18 -0.87 0.23 9.84
N HIS A 19 -0.53 0.10 8.56
CA HIS A 19 0.69 -0.56 8.10
C HIS A 19 1.76 0.48 7.76
N HIS A 20 2.80 0.57 8.56
CA HIS A 20 3.91 1.51 8.34
C HIS A 20 5.15 0.81 7.84
N PHE A 21 5.79 1.39 6.84
CA PHE A 21 7.09 0.95 6.38
C PHE A 21 8.20 1.86 6.90
N GLY A 22 9.34 1.27 7.24
CA GLY A 22 10.46 2.00 7.82
C GLY A 22 11.77 1.22 7.82
N VAL A 23 12.83 1.87 8.24
CA VAL A 23 14.18 1.31 8.31
C VAL A 23 14.46 0.84 9.74
N VAL A 24 15.04 -0.34 9.89
CA VAL A 24 15.58 -0.81 11.17
C VAL A 24 16.81 0.01 11.53
N GLU A 25 16.70 0.90 12.51
CA GLU A 25 17.80 1.75 12.96
C GLU A 25 18.74 1.02 13.92
N ARG A 26 18.16 0.28 14.89
CA ARG A 26 18.92 -0.46 15.88
C ARG A 26 18.17 -1.68 16.39
N LEU A 27 18.93 -2.68 16.79
CA LEU A 27 18.42 -3.86 17.47
C LEU A 27 18.61 -3.70 18.98
N VAL A 28 17.66 -4.20 19.77
CA VAL A 28 17.70 -4.10 21.23
C VAL A 28 17.42 -5.44 21.90
N LYS A 29 18.02 -5.63 23.08
CA LYS A 29 17.71 -6.75 23.96
C LYS A 29 16.35 -6.56 24.65
N LYS A 30 15.94 -7.56 25.42
CA LYS A 30 14.68 -7.53 26.20
C LYS A 30 14.67 -6.36 27.20
N ASP A 31 15.81 -6.08 27.84
CA ASP A 31 16.03 -4.96 28.76
C ASP A 31 16.04 -3.57 28.08
N GLY A 32 15.95 -3.52 26.74
CA GLY A 32 15.95 -2.28 25.96
C GLY A 32 17.34 -1.76 25.58
N THR A 33 18.41 -2.40 26.03
CA THR A 33 19.78 -1.99 25.67
C THR A 33 20.08 -2.26 24.19
N PRO A 34 20.76 -1.34 23.48
CA PRO A 34 21.19 -1.56 22.10
C PRO A 34 22.13 -2.75 21.99
N CYS A 35 22.03 -3.47 20.89
CA CYS A 35 22.86 -4.64 20.65
C CYS A 35 23.14 -4.87 19.16
N ARG A 36 24.22 -5.59 18.87
CA ARG A 36 24.56 -6.01 17.50
C ARG A 36 24.16 -7.46 17.33
N ARG A 37 23.52 -7.79 16.21
CA ARG A 37 23.07 -9.17 15.90
C ARG A 37 24.22 -10.19 15.97
N LYS A 38 25.41 -9.80 15.51
CA LYS A 38 26.60 -10.68 15.51
C LYS A 38 27.09 -11.07 16.91
N THR A 39 26.72 -10.33 17.95
CA THR A 39 27.28 -10.49 19.31
C THR A 39 26.24 -10.88 20.35
N SER A 40 24.96 -10.93 19.98
CA SER A 40 23.85 -11.17 20.91
C SER A 40 22.57 -11.46 20.16
N THR A 41 21.65 -12.21 20.80
CA THR A 41 20.31 -12.46 20.28
C THR A 41 19.43 -11.22 20.48
N PRO A 42 19.06 -10.48 19.42
CA PRO A 42 18.16 -9.33 19.54
C PRO A 42 16.73 -9.79 19.86
N TYR A 43 16.02 -9.01 20.66
CA TYR A 43 14.61 -9.26 21.02
C TYR A 43 13.65 -8.38 20.22
N ALA A 44 14.01 -7.11 20.05
CA ALA A 44 13.20 -6.11 19.38
C ALA A 44 14.07 -5.26 18.45
N ALA A 45 13.43 -4.50 17.57
CA ALA A 45 14.07 -3.46 16.80
C ALA A 45 13.39 -2.11 17.04
N VAL A 46 14.19 -1.05 16.84
CA VAL A 46 13.69 0.31 16.71
C VAL A 46 13.64 0.62 15.22
N VAL A 47 12.45 0.92 14.73
CA VAL A 47 12.15 1.14 13.32
C VAL A 47 11.75 2.59 13.12
N SER A 48 12.45 3.29 12.25
CA SER A 48 12.12 4.66 11.86
C SER A 48 11.28 4.62 10.59
N THR A 49 10.00 4.93 10.74
CA THR A 49 9.01 4.86 9.66
C THR A 49 9.05 6.11 8.81
N PHE A 50 8.69 5.97 7.54
CA PHE A 50 8.74 7.09 6.59
C PHE A 50 7.73 8.21 6.92
N HIS A 51 6.63 7.90 7.62
CA HIS A 51 5.48 8.80 7.75
C HIS A 51 4.79 8.87 9.12
N ALA A 52 5.33 8.22 10.16
CA ALA A 52 4.68 8.21 11.48
C ALA A 52 5.64 8.29 12.68
N GLY A 53 6.95 8.31 12.44
CA GLY A 53 7.98 8.39 13.48
C GLY A 53 8.61 7.04 13.81
N THR A 54 9.11 6.90 15.03
CA THR A 54 9.94 5.77 15.44
C THR A 54 9.18 4.83 16.36
N TYR A 55 9.18 3.53 16.05
CA TYR A 55 8.54 2.50 16.85
C TYR A 55 9.54 1.46 17.33
N ARG A 56 9.45 1.11 18.62
CA ARG A 56 10.08 -0.10 19.14
C ARG A 56 9.08 -1.25 19.06
N ARG A 57 9.43 -2.33 18.36
CA ARG A 57 8.59 -3.52 18.22
C ARG A 57 9.41 -4.80 18.41
N PRO A 58 8.87 -5.85 19.07
CA PRO A 58 9.44 -7.18 19.06
C PRO A 58 9.71 -7.67 17.64
N LEU A 59 10.77 -8.44 17.43
CA LEU A 59 11.09 -8.94 16.09
C LEU A 59 9.98 -9.84 15.50
N SER A 60 9.19 -10.48 16.36
CA SER A 60 8.01 -11.27 15.97
C SER A 60 6.87 -10.42 15.38
N GLU A 61 6.86 -9.10 15.62
CA GLU A 61 5.85 -8.16 15.13
C GLU A 61 6.36 -7.33 13.95
N ILE A 62 7.58 -7.59 13.48
CA ILE A 62 8.20 -6.88 12.36
C ILE A 62 8.28 -7.81 11.17
N THR A 63 7.74 -7.36 10.05
CA THR A 63 7.72 -8.14 8.82
C THR A 63 8.67 -7.52 7.79
N PRO A 64 9.54 -8.29 7.11
CA PRO A 64 10.32 -7.75 5.98
C PRO A 64 9.39 -7.15 4.93
N GLU A 65 9.72 -6.00 4.33
CA GLU A 65 8.79 -5.35 3.39
C GLU A 65 8.37 -6.26 2.22
N ILE A 66 9.27 -7.13 1.79
CA ILE A 66 9.12 -7.87 0.52
C ILE A 66 7.93 -8.82 0.56
N THR A 67 7.49 -9.21 1.77
CA THR A 67 6.35 -10.10 1.95
C THR A 67 5.06 -9.50 1.43
N ASP A 68 4.94 -8.17 1.48
CA ASP A 68 3.74 -7.43 1.10
C ASP A 68 3.66 -7.15 -0.40
N PHE A 69 4.67 -7.56 -1.17
CA PHE A 69 4.76 -7.29 -2.59
C PHE A 69 4.80 -8.57 -3.43
N GLU A 70 4.15 -8.49 -4.58
CA GLU A 70 4.31 -9.41 -5.70
C GLU A 70 5.10 -8.70 -6.79
N ILE A 71 6.03 -9.42 -7.42
CA ILE A 71 6.90 -8.88 -8.48
C ILE A 71 6.67 -9.70 -9.73
N ILE A 72 6.22 -9.03 -10.79
CA ILE A 72 5.99 -9.61 -12.11
C ILE A 72 7.08 -9.10 -13.04
N THR A 73 7.74 -10.03 -13.72
CA THR A 73 8.82 -9.75 -14.69
C THR A 73 8.47 -10.21 -16.11
N ASP A 74 7.33 -10.86 -16.32
CA ASP A 74 6.87 -11.22 -17.66
C ASP A 74 6.55 -9.94 -18.45
N HIS A 75 7.24 -9.72 -19.57
CA HIS A 75 7.16 -8.47 -20.32
C HIS A 75 5.73 -8.20 -20.83
N ALA A 76 5.01 -9.22 -21.29
CA ALA A 76 3.65 -9.05 -21.78
C ALA A 76 2.70 -8.62 -20.65
N GLU A 77 2.84 -9.20 -19.45
CA GLU A 77 2.08 -8.81 -18.27
C GLU A 77 2.46 -7.41 -17.78
N VAL A 78 3.75 -7.09 -17.72
CA VAL A 78 4.25 -5.76 -17.33
C VAL A 78 3.67 -4.68 -18.24
N HIS A 79 3.53 -4.95 -19.53
CA HIS A 79 3.07 -3.98 -20.52
C HIS A 79 1.60 -4.11 -20.93
N ARG A 80 0.84 -5.01 -20.30
CA ARG A 80 -0.59 -5.19 -20.59
C ARG A 80 -1.36 -3.89 -20.39
N GLY A 81 -2.06 -3.46 -21.44
CA GLY A 81 -2.85 -2.22 -21.47
C GLY A 81 -2.01 -0.95 -21.62
N GLY A 82 -0.78 -1.06 -22.13
CA GLY A 82 0.10 0.08 -22.38
C GLY A 82 -0.49 1.09 -23.36
N PRO A 83 -0.18 2.38 -23.20
CA PRO A 83 -0.73 3.44 -24.04
C PRO A 83 -0.24 3.33 -25.49
N GLU A 84 -1.17 3.50 -26.45
CA GLU A 84 -0.89 3.40 -27.88
C GLU A 84 0.22 4.37 -28.34
N HIS A 85 0.19 5.60 -27.82
CA HIS A 85 1.17 6.64 -28.17
C HIS A 85 2.60 6.34 -27.68
N ASN A 86 2.81 5.29 -26.87
CA ASN A 86 4.13 4.80 -26.45
C ASN A 86 4.39 3.38 -26.96
N TYR A 87 3.81 3.00 -28.10
CA TYR A 87 3.97 1.66 -28.69
C TYR A 87 3.52 0.53 -27.74
N GLY A 88 2.54 0.80 -26.87
CA GLY A 88 2.06 -0.16 -25.88
C GLY A 88 3.02 -0.41 -24.72
N ILE A 89 4.06 0.41 -24.54
CA ILE A 89 5.06 0.26 -23.48
C ILE A 89 4.77 1.21 -22.32
N PHE A 90 4.90 0.68 -21.12
CA PHE A 90 4.91 1.47 -19.89
C PHE A 90 6.35 1.79 -19.49
N HIS A 91 6.55 3.02 -19.04
CA HIS A 91 7.85 3.49 -18.57
C HIS A 91 7.99 3.33 -17.05
N CYS A 92 9.22 3.21 -16.60
CA CYS A 92 9.58 3.20 -15.19
C CYS A 92 9.10 4.49 -14.49
N MET A 93 8.30 4.36 -13.44
CA MET A 93 7.80 5.50 -12.66
C MET A 93 8.83 6.08 -11.68
N GLY A 94 9.94 5.39 -11.45
CA GLY A 94 11.05 5.91 -10.63
C GLY A 94 12.08 6.72 -11.43
N CYS A 95 12.12 6.56 -12.75
CA CYS A 95 13.07 7.29 -13.58
C CYS A 95 12.72 8.79 -13.66
N PRO A 96 13.73 9.68 -13.69
CA PRO A 96 13.49 11.09 -13.92
C PRO A 96 12.86 11.34 -15.29
N ARG A 97 11.98 12.34 -15.35
CA ARG A 97 11.42 12.87 -16.60
C ARG A 97 12.42 13.85 -17.24
N PRO A 98 12.44 14.00 -18.58
CA PRO A 98 11.44 13.54 -19.54
C PRO A 98 11.73 12.19 -20.21
N PHE A 99 12.90 11.57 -19.98
CA PHE A 99 13.33 10.35 -20.67
C PHE A 99 13.38 9.14 -19.73
N PRO A 100 12.24 8.64 -19.23
CA PRO A 100 12.24 7.45 -18.40
C PRO A 100 12.56 6.21 -19.25
N MET A 101 13.27 5.26 -18.66
CA MET A 101 13.48 3.96 -19.30
C MET A 101 12.17 3.16 -19.33
N PRO A 102 12.00 2.22 -20.27
CA PRO A 102 10.96 1.20 -20.19
C PRO A 102 10.98 0.50 -18.83
N ALA A 103 9.81 0.08 -18.35
CA ALA A 103 9.75 -0.72 -17.14
C ALA A 103 10.15 -2.18 -17.44
N ASP A 104 10.99 -2.76 -16.60
CA ASP A 104 11.39 -4.17 -16.70
C ASP A 104 10.47 -5.08 -15.87
N LEU A 105 9.80 -4.50 -14.87
CA LEU A 105 8.97 -5.22 -13.92
C LEU A 105 7.78 -4.39 -13.43
N MET A 106 6.80 -5.08 -12.87
CA MET A 106 5.66 -4.52 -12.18
C MET A 106 5.63 -5.04 -10.74
N VAL A 107 5.66 -4.12 -9.79
CA VAL A 107 5.47 -4.40 -8.36
C VAL A 107 4.00 -4.18 -8.03
N ILE A 108 3.38 -5.15 -7.37
CA ILE A 108 2.02 -5.06 -6.86
C ILE A 108 2.08 -5.12 -5.33
N HIS A 109 1.53 -4.13 -4.66
CA HIS A 109 1.31 -4.19 -3.22
C HIS A 109 0.10 -5.07 -2.94
N LYS A 110 0.31 -6.28 -2.40
CA LYS A 110 -0.74 -7.30 -2.26
C LYS A 110 -1.96 -6.80 -1.48
N PRO A 111 -1.83 -6.09 -0.35
CA PRO A 111 -2.99 -5.62 0.41
C PRO A 111 -3.85 -4.59 -0.35
N SER A 112 -3.22 -3.71 -1.15
CA SER A 112 -3.96 -2.64 -1.83
C SER A 112 -4.25 -2.89 -3.31
N GLY A 113 -3.58 -3.87 -3.92
CA GLY A 113 -3.59 -4.05 -5.37
C GLY A 113 -2.88 -2.94 -6.14
N ASN A 114 -2.33 -1.91 -5.47
CA ASN A 114 -1.64 -0.81 -6.13
C ASN A 114 -0.43 -1.33 -6.89
N ARG A 115 -0.26 -0.84 -8.12
CA ARG A 115 0.76 -1.34 -9.04
C ARG A 115 1.73 -0.24 -9.38
N ARG A 116 3.01 -0.57 -9.43
CA ARG A 116 4.07 0.33 -9.87
C ARG A 116 5.00 -0.36 -10.82
N ARG A 117 5.19 0.22 -12.00
CA ARG A 117 6.09 -0.28 -13.04
C ARG A 117 7.44 0.39 -12.90
N LEU A 118 8.50 -0.41 -12.83
CA LEU A 118 9.86 0.03 -12.52
C LEU A 118 10.86 -0.65 -13.46
N CYS A 119 11.97 0.03 -13.74
CA CYS A 119 13.16 -0.65 -14.24
C CYS A 119 13.91 -1.32 -13.08
N THR A 120 14.81 -2.22 -13.40
CA THR A 120 15.68 -2.94 -12.45
C THR A 120 16.41 -2.00 -11.49
N THR A 121 16.92 -0.86 -11.98
CA THR A 121 17.61 0.15 -11.15
C THR A 121 16.72 0.75 -10.06
N HIS A 122 15.46 1.02 -10.38
CA HIS A 122 14.52 1.65 -9.44
C HIS A 122 13.74 0.62 -8.63
N HIS A 123 13.95 -0.68 -8.85
CA HIS A 123 13.37 -1.74 -8.03
C HIS A 123 14.12 -1.90 -6.70
N THR A 124 14.03 -0.86 -5.87
CA THR A 124 14.64 -0.82 -4.55
C THR A 124 13.61 -1.12 -3.45
N PRO A 125 14.04 -1.64 -2.28
CA PRO A 125 13.17 -1.79 -1.12
C PRO A 125 12.45 -0.48 -0.76
N TYR A 126 13.13 0.66 -0.91
CA TYR A 126 12.56 1.98 -0.64
C TYR A 126 11.38 2.28 -1.58
N ASN A 127 11.54 2.07 -2.89
CA ASN A 127 10.48 2.35 -3.85
C ASN A 127 9.28 1.41 -3.72
N ARG A 128 9.50 0.15 -3.29
CA ARG A 128 8.41 -0.76 -2.91
C ARG A 128 7.68 -0.26 -1.68
N ALA A 129 8.42 0.08 -0.62
CA ALA A 129 7.82 0.60 0.60
C ALA A 129 7.05 1.91 0.40
N GLN A 130 7.50 2.79 -0.51
CA GLN A 130 6.75 3.99 -0.92
C GLN A 130 5.41 3.65 -1.60
N LEU A 131 5.32 2.53 -2.32
CA LEU A 131 4.05 2.04 -2.87
C LEU A 131 3.10 1.57 -1.75
N GLY A 132 3.62 0.88 -0.74
CA GLY A 132 2.85 0.51 0.45
C GLY A 132 2.41 1.72 1.28
N ALA A 133 3.28 2.73 1.43
CA ALA A 133 2.96 3.98 2.11
C ALA A 133 1.86 4.78 1.39
N GLN A 134 1.84 4.75 0.05
CA GLN A 134 0.75 5.35 -0.71
C GLN A 134 -0.61 4.74 -0.34
N ALA A 135 -0.69 3.42 -0.16
CA ALA A 135 -1.91 2.74 0.26
C ALA A 135 -2.40 3.19 1.65
N LEU A 136 -1.46 3.44 2.58
CA LEU A 136 -1.77 4.02 3.89
C LEU A 136 -2.37 5.42 3.77
N PHE A 137 -1.85 6.27 2.89
CA PHE A 137 -2.42 7.61 2.69
C PHE A 137 -3.82 7.55 2.05
N GLU A 138 -4.04 6.65 1.11
CA GLU A 138 -5.37 6.39 0.55
C GLU A 138 -6.36 5.94 1.63
N GLU A 139 -5.94 5.04 2.53
CA GLU A 139 -6.73 4.59 3.68
C GLU A 139 -7.08 5.75 4.62
N ARG A 140 -6.08 6.54 5.02
CA ARG A 140 -6.29 7.72 5.87
C ARG A 140 -7.23 8.73 5.23
N GLY A 141 -7.05 9.02 3.94
CA GLY A 141 -7.91 9.95 3.19
C GLY A 141 -9.33 9.44 2.98
N SER A 142 -9.54 8.13 3.05
CA SER A 142 -10.84 7.49 2.85
C SER A 142 -11.64 7.25 4.13
N ARG A 143 -11.07 7.55 5.31
CA ARG A 143 -11.70 7.26 6.62
C ARG A 143 -13.14 7.75 6.74
N GLN A 144 -13.42 8.96 6.26
CA GLN A 144 -14.77 9.52 6.31
C GLN A 144 -15.75 8.71 5.46
N SER A 145 -15.40 8.41 4.20
CA SER A 145 -16.24 7.61 3.31
C SER A 145 -16.47 6.19 3.87
N VAL A 146 -15.42 5.59 4.43
CA VAL A 146 -15.52 4.28 5.09
C VAL A 146 -16.46 4.33 6.28
N ALA A 147 -16.35 5.34 7.14
CA ALA A 147 -17.24 5.51 8.30
C ALA A 147 -18.70 5.71 7.86
N GLN A 148 -18.95 6.61 6.91
CA GLN A 148 -20.28 6.85 6.36
C GLN A 148 -20.95 5.58 5.82
N LEU A 149 -20.22 4.78 5.04
CA LEU A 149 -20.75 3.54 4.46
C LEU A 149 -20.83 2.38 5.46
N THR A 150 -20.07 2.45 6.54
CA THR A 150 -20.20 1.49 7.65
C THR A 150 -21.49 1.75 8.43
N GLU A 151 -21.79 3.03 8.70
CA GLU A 151 -23.01 3.43 9.42
C GLU A 151 -24.26 3.32 8.55
N GLN A 152 -24.17 3.69 7.26
CA GLN A 152 -25.29 3.73 6.33
C GLN A 152 -24.90 3.14 4.96
N PRO A 153 -24.87 1.80 4.84
CA PRO A 153 -24.45 1.13 3.60
C PRO A 153 -25.32 1.46 2.37
N ASP A 154 -26.58 1.85 2.57
CA ASP A 154 -27.52 2.16 1.48
C ASP A 154 -27.21 3.47 0.74
N LEU A 155 -26.44 4.39 1.34
CA LEU A 155 -26.08 5.68 0.73
C LEU A 155 -25.45 5.51 -0.66
N ILE A 156 -24.61 4.49 -0.85
CA ILE A 156 -23.96 4.24 -2.15
C ILE A 156 -24.95 3.91 -3.29
N THR A 157 -26.15 3.44 -2.94
CA THR A 157 -27.21 3.03 -3.88
C THR A 157 -28.29 4.09 -4.08
N GLY A 158 -28.13 5.28 -3.48
CA GLY A 158 -29.07 6.38 -3.61
C GLY A 158 -29.25 6.89 -5.04
N PRO A 159 -30.16 7.87 -5.25
CA PRO A 159 -30.50 8.41 -6.57
C PRO A 159 -29.29 8.86 -7.40
N LEU A 160 -29.43 8.91 -8.72
CA LEU A 160 -28.34 9.30 -9.63
C LEU A 160 -28.07 10.80 -9.67
N ASP A 161 -29.03 11.61 -9.25
CA ASP A 161 -28.91 13.05 -9.09
C ASP A 161 -28.39 13.46 -7.70
N ASP A 162 -28.28 12.50 -6.78
CA ASP A 162 -27.71 12.75 -5.45
C ASP A 162 -26.19 12.84 -5.51
N TYR A 163 -25.67 14.02 -5.13
CA TYR A 163 -24.25 14.32 -5.17
C TYR A 163 -23.44 13.42 -4.22
N GLU A 164 -23.93 13.15 -3.02
CA GLU A 164 -23.24 12.35 -2.02
C GLU A 164 -23.12 10.89 -2.49
N SER A 165 -24.23 10.29 -2.92
CA SER A 165 -24.26 8.95 -3.49
C SER A 165 -23.32 8.81 -4.69
N ASN A 166 -23.30 9.80 -5.59
CA ASN A 166 -22.38 9.81 -6.74
C ASN A 166 -20.91 9.91 -6.32
N SER A 167 -20.60 10.74 -5.32
CA SER A 167 -19.25 10.88 -4.79
C SER A 167 -18.78 9.55 -4.18
N LEU A 168 -19.63 8.89 -3.39
CA LEU A 168 -19.35 7.58 -2.78
C LEU A 168 -19.17 6.49 -3.84
N ARG A 169 -19.96 6.49 -4.91
CA ARG A 169 -19.79 5.56 -6.04
C ARG A 169 -18.47 5.76 -6.76
N SER A 170 -18.13 7.01 -7.10
CA SER A 170 -16.86 7.35 -7.73
C SER A 170 -15.66 6.96 -6.85
N TRP A 171 -15.76 7.20 -5.55
CA TRP A 171 -14.78 6.75 -4.57
C TRP A 171 -14.69 5.22 -4.53
N ALA A 172 -15.82 4.50 -4.47
CA ALA A 172 -15.87 3.05 -4.41
C ALA A 172 -15.31 2.38 -5.67
N ASP A 173 -15.51 2.97 -6.85
CA ASP A 173 -14.88 2.48 -8.08
C ASP A 173 -13.36 2.74 -8.11
N THR A 174 -12.90 3.80 -7.45
CA THR A 174 -11.47 4.13 -7.33
C THR A 174 -10.77 3.27 -6.28
N PHE A 175 -11.43 3.00 -5.15
CA PHE A 175 -10.88 2.31 -3.99
C PHE A 175 -11.76 1.13 -3.53
N PRO A 176 -12.05 0.15 -4.41
CA PRO A 176 -13.01 -0.92 -4.12
C PRO A 176 -12.66 -1.75 -2.87
N ARG A 177 -11.36 -1.91 -2.60
CA ARG A 177 -10.84 -2.61 -1.40
C ARG A 177 -11.19 -1.94 -0.07
N LEU A 178 -11.54 -0.65 -0.09
CA LEU A 178 -11.84 0.14 1.11
C LEU A 178 -13.34 0.20 1.39
N VAL A 179 -14.17 -0.26 0.46
CA VAL A 179 -15.62 -0.24 0.61
C VAL A 179 -16.01 -1.30 1.65
N PRO A 180 -16.75 -0.95 2.72
CA PRO A 180 -17.26 -1.92 3.68
C PRO A 180 -18.10 -3.02 3.00
N ASP A 181 -17.97 -4.27 3.44
CA ASP A 181 -18.54 -5.44 2.76
C ASP A 181 -20.03 -5.30 2.41
N GLU A 182 -20.84 -4.79 3.34
CA GLU A 182 -22.28 -4.62 3.09
C GLU A 182 -22.56 -3.55 2.03
N ALA A 183 -21.85 -2.42 2.06
CA ALA A 183 -21.96 -1.38 1.04
C ALA A 183 -21.45 -1.89 -0.32
N ALA A 184 -20.36 -2.68 -0.34
CA ALA A 184 -19.81 -3.28 -1.54
C ALA A 184 -20.81 -4.23 -2.20
N ARG A 185 -21.48 -5.10 -1.42
CA ARG A 185 -22.52 -6.01 -1.89
C ARG A 185 -23.69 -5.25 -2.50
N LYS A 186 -24.20 -4.22 -1.81
CA LYS A 186 -25.30 -3.39 -2.31
C LYS A 186 -24.91 -2.65 -3.59
N TYR A 187 -23.69 -2.12 -3.64
CA TYR A 187 -23.21 -1.41 -4.82
C TYR A 187 -23.04 -2.32 -6.03
N ALA A 188 -22.54 -3.54 -5.84
CA ALA A 188 -22.45 -4.53 -6.90
C ALA A 188 -23.84 -4.87 -7.49
N ALA A 189 -24.82 -5.19 -6.64
CA ALA A 189 -26.20 -5.46 -7.07
C ALA A 189 -26.83 -4.24 -7.79
N TRP A 190 -26.57 -3.03 -7.30
CA TRP A 190 -27.03 -1.80 -7.93
C TRP A 190 -26.43 -1.62 -9.32
N LYS A 191 -25.13 -1.89 -9.52
CA LYS A 191 -24.47 -1.82 -10.84
C LYS A 191 -25.07 -2.84 -11.82
N GLU A 192 -25.34 -4.05 -11.37
CA GLU A 192 -25.97 -5.10 -12.18
C GLU A 192 -27.38 -4.70 -12.63
N SER A 193 -28.19 -4.12 -11.73
CA SER A 193 -29.56 -3.69 -12.08
C SER A 193 -29.66 -2.56 -13.10
N ARG A 194 -28.52 -1.95 -13.45
CA ARG A 194 -28.40 -0.82 -14.38
C ARG A 194 -27.61 -1.15 -15.65
N THR A 195 -27.15 -2.39 -15.79
CA THR A 195 -26.52 -2.92 -17.01
C THR A 195 -27.58 -3.58 -17.87
#